data_AF-A0A3N3ZQE1-F1
#
_entry.id   AF-A0A3N3ZQE1-F1
#
_cell.length_a   1.000
_cell.length_b   1.000
_cell.length_c   1.000
_cell.angle_alpha   90.00
_cell.angle_beta   90.00
_cell.angle_gamma   90.00
#
_symmetry.space_group_name_H-M   'P 1'
#
loop_
_entity.id
_entity.type
_entity.pdbx_description
1 polymer ?
#
loop_
_entity_poly.entity_id
_entity_poly.type
_entity_poly.pdbx_seq_one_letter_code
_entity_poly.pdbx_strand_id
1 'polypeptide(L)'
;MSFSNNPASNNPPSNYPPQEPSRPLNHAESPGAADPALARQAAWRFSARNKNNSAAWIMWALAPFVVGVQIHDFYLGSIGRGLIKIGLMVLGWGLFMVGYVSWIVSIPTTGYSDEVPPPGPLFLTGIIVSILCFLALLVWWIVDAFRMTRRIEAQNDKTRQQIAGELGIDPWSF
;
A
#
# COMPACT_ATOMS: atom_id res chain seq x y z
N MET A 1 -11.82 44.15 47.77
CA MET A 1 -10.76 44.32 46.76
C MET A 1 -9.77 43.19 46.97
N SER A 2 -9.84 42.17 46.12
CA SER A 2 -9.08 40.93 46.25
C SER A 2 -8.38 40.63 44.92
N PHE A 3 -7.22 40.01 45.06
CA PHE A 3 -6.15 39.84 44.09
C PHE A 3 -6.50 38.94 42.90
N SER A 4 -5.87 39.32 41.77
CA SER A 4 -5.40 38.52 40.63
C SER A 4 -5.33 37.00 40.82
N ASN A 5 -5.77 36.23 39.81
CA ASN A 5 -4.85 35.45 38.96
C ASN A 5 -5.61 34.68 37.87
N ASN A 6 -5.27 35.02 36.64
CA ASN A 6 -5.63 34.32 35.42
C ASN A 6 -4.73 33.06 35.30
N PRO A 7 -5.26 31.83 35.33
CA PRO A 7 -4.42 30.67 35.04
C PRO A 7 -4.24 30.57 33.51
N ALA A 8 -3.00 30.79 33.10
CA ALA A 8 -2.50 30.61 31.75
C ALA A 8 -2.99 29.30 31.11
N SER A 9 -3.36 29.40 29.83
CA SER A 9 -3.55 28.28 28.91
C SER A 9 -2.23 27.53 28.73
N ASN A 10 -1.96 26.56 29.60
CA ASN A 10 -0.90 25.58 29.41
C ASN A 10 -1.35 24.55 28.37
N ASN A 11 -1.31 24.91 27.09
CA ASN A 11 -1.21 23.90 26.03
C ASN A 11 0.21 23.32 26.13
N PRO A 12 0.41 22.03 26.45
CA PRO A 12 1.73 21.45 26.32
C PRO A 12 2.12 21.46 24.83
N PRO A 13 3.38 21.76 24.50
CA PRO A 13 3.85 21.71 23.12
C PRO A 13 3.63 20.30 22.57
N SER A 14 2.94 20.22 21.44
CA SER A 14 2.72 19.00 20.65
C SER A 14 4.05 18.53 20.08
N ASN A 15 4.87 17.92 20.92
CA ASN A 15 6.07 17.21 20.54
C ASN A 15 5.86 15.74 20.89
N TYR A 16 4.91 15.10 20.20
CA TYR A 16 4.77 13.66 20.24
C TYR A 16 5.85 13.07 19.33
N PRO A 17 6.85 12.33 19.85
CA PRO A 17 7.55 11.37 19.01
C PRO A 17 6.52 10.38 18.43
N PRO A 18 6.83 9.69 17.32
CA PRO A 18 5.97 8.64 16.79
C PRO A 18 5.56 7.71 17.94
N GLN A 19 4.26 7.49 18.13
CA GLN A 19 3.78 6.55 19.14
C GLN A 19 4.40 5.19 18.87
N GLU A 20 5.44 4.84 19.63
CA GLU A 20 5.89 3.47 19.74
C GLU A 20 4.71 2.62 20.20
N PRO A 21 4.60 1.37 19.71
CA PRO A 21 3.56 0.45 20.13
C PRO A 21 3.55 0.43 21.66
N SER A 22 2.39 0.70 22.26
CA SER A 22 2.21 0.82 23.70
C SER A 22 2.73 -0.43 24.41
N ARG A 23 3.99 -0.39 24.82
CA ARG A 23 4.62 -1.36 25.72
C ARG A 23 3.94 -1.17 27.07
N PRO A 24 3.14 -2.13 27.57
CA PRO A 24 2.55 -1.97 28.89
C PRO A 24 3.68 -1.94 29.92
N LEU A 25 3.81 -0.80 30.60
CA LEU A 25 4.85 -0.46 31.59
C LEU A 25 4.71 -1.21 32.93
N ASN A 26 3.97 -2.32 32.96
CA ASN A 26 3.79 -3.14 34.15
C ASN A 26 4.58 -4.44 33.99
N HIS A 27 5.86 -4.37 34.33
CA HIS A 27 6.62 -5.55 34.76
C HIS A 27 6.14 -5.93 36.17
N ALA A 28 4.99 -6.59 36.25
CA ALA A 28 4.65 -7.40 37.41
C ALA A 28 4.92 -8.85 37.01
N GLU A 29 5.92 -9.45 37.66
CA GLU A 29 6.33 -10.86 37.59
C GLU A 29 5.29 -11.81 36.96
N SER A 30 5.56 -12.26 35.73
CA SER A 30 4.94 -13.49 35.22
C SER A 30 5.86 -14.66 35.58
N PRO A 31 5.37 -15.71 36.26
CA PRO A 31 6.18 -16.84 36.68
C PRO A 31 6.57 -17.67 35.45
N GLY A 32 7.84 -17.59 35.08
CA GLY A 32 8.42 -18.39 34.02
C GLY A 32 9.25 -17.53 33.10
N ALA A 33 10.55 -17.44 33.36
CA ALA A 33 11.51 -17.23 32.29
C ALA A 33 11.15 -18.24 31.19
N ALA A 34 10.62 -17.77 30.06
CA ALA A 34 10.15 -18.62 28.98
C ALA A 34 11.23 -19.66 28.68
N ASP A 35 10.90 -20.95 28.83
CA ASP A 35 11.80 -22.02 28.44
C ASP A 35 12.28 -21.72 27.01
N PRO A 36 13.60 -21.60 26.77
CA PRO A 36 14.12 -21.25 25.45
C PRO A 36 13.64 -22.22 24.35
N ALA A 37 13.21 -23.45 24.71
CA ALA A 37 12.55 -24.37 23.80
C ALA A 37 11.15 -23.90 23.35
N LEU A 38 10.33 -23.37 24.28
CA LEU A 38 8.98 -22.86 23.98
C LEU A 38 9.02 -21.58 23.15
N ALA A 39 9.95 -20.67 23.44
CA ALA A 39 10.16 -19.46 22.65
C ALA A 39 10.58 -19.79 21.19
N ARG A 40 11.46 -20.79 21.00
CA ARG A 40 11.80 -21.29 19.66
C ARG A 40 10.58 -21.90 18.96
N GLN A 41 9.79 -22.70 19.67
CA GLN A 41 8.58 -23.29 19.09
C GLN A 41 7.55 -22.23 18.66
N ALA A 42 7.40 -21.16 19.44
CA ALA A 42 6.58 -20.01 19.10
C ALA A 42 7.10 -19.28 17.85
N ALA A 43 8.41 -19.03 17.76
CA ALA A 43 9.04 -18.43 16.58
C ALA A 43 8.86 -19.26 15.31
N TRP A 44 8.95 -20.60 15.39
CA TRP A 44 8.67 -21.49 14.26
C TRP A 44 7.20 -21.42 13.80
N ARG A 45 6.25 -21.41 14.75
CA ARG A 45 4.82 -21.28 14.43
C ARG A 45 4.49 -19.90 13.83
N PHE A 46 5.10 -18.84 14.35
CA PHE A 46 4.96 -17.49 13.81
C PHE A 46 5.54 -17.39 12.40
N SER A 47 6.76 -17.90 12.19
CA SER A 47 7.42 -17.93 10.87
C SER A 47 6.61 -18.70 9.83
N ALA A 48 6.04 -19.84 10.21
CA ALA A 48 5.15 -20.61 9.33
C ALA A 48 3.90 -19.80 8.90
N ARG A 49 3.29 -19.04 9.82
CA ARG A 49 2.13 -18.18 9.52
C ARG A 49 2.53 -16.92 8.73
N ASN A 50 3.72 -16.37 8.98
CA ASN A 50 4.21 -15.18 8.29
C ASN A 50 4.56 -15.43 6.81
N LYS A 51 4.84 -16.68 6.41
CA LYS A 51 5.02 -17.05 4.99
C LYS A 51 3.79 -16.70 4.13
N ASN A 52 2.59 -16.82 4.69
CA ASN A 52 1.36 -16.43 3.99
C ASN A 52 1.31 -14.91 3.74
N ASN A 53 1.83 -14.10 4.66
CA ASN A 53 1.91 -12.65 4.49
C ASN A 53 2.91 -12.25 3.40
N SER A 54 4.06 -12.93 3.30
CA SER A 54 5.00 -12.71 2.19
C SER A 54 4.42 -13.12 0.85
N ALA A 55 3.63 -14.20 0.80
CA ALA A 55 2.92 -14.60 -0.42
C ALA A 55 1.91 -13.53 -0.85
N ALA A 56 1.22 -12.90 0.10
CA ALA A 56 0.30 -11.80 -0.19
C ALA A 56 1.02 -10.56 -0.78
N TRP A 57 2.24 -10.25 -0.31
CA TRP A 57 3.08 -9.21 -0.90
C TRP A 57 3.56 -9.54 -2.30
N ILE A 58 4.00 -10.78 -2.52
CA ILE A 58 4.41 -11.25 -3.84
C ILE A 58 3.22 -11.16 -4.79
N MET A 59 2.04 -11.62 -4.38
CA MET A 59 0.83 -11.54 -5.18
C MET A 59 0.44 -10.09 -5.46
N TRP A 60 0.50 -9.21 -4.46
CA TRP A 60 0.20 -7.79 -4.63
C TRP A 60 1.15 -7.10 -5.61
N ALA A 61 2.45 -7.41 -5.56
CA ALA A 61 3.47 -6.83 -6.42
C ALA A 61 3.47 -7.44 -7.83
N LEU A 62 3.32 -8.76 -7.98
CA LEU A 62 3.40 -9.45 -9.28
C LEU A 62 2.07 -9.47 -10.05
N ALA A 63 0.92 -9.56 -9.37
CA ALA A 63 -0.37 -9.75 -10.04
C ALA A 63 -0.69 -8.70 -11.11
N PRO A 64 -0.38 -7.40 -10.94
CA PRO A 64 -0.59 -6.39 -11.98
C PRO A 64 0.24 -6.64 -13.25
N PHE A 65 1.42 -7.24 -13.13
CA PHE A 65 2.34 -7.49 -14.25
C PHE A 65 2.09 -8.82 -14.96
N VAL A 66 1.67 -9.85 -14.21
CA VAL A 66 1.41 -11.18 -14.80
C VAL A 66 0.10 -11.21 -15.57
N VAL A 67 -0.94 -10.56 -15.03
CA VAL A 67 -2.29 -10.67 -15.60
C VAL A 67 -2.75 -9.36 -16.25
N GLY A 68 -1.94 -8.29 -16.18
CA GLY A 68 -2.26 -6.97 -16.76
C GLY A 68 -3.45 -6.27 -16.09
N VAL A 69 -4.04 -6.88 -15.05
CA VAL A 69 -5.25 -6.41 -14.36
C VAL A 69 -5.02 -6.49 -12.86
N GLN A 70 -5.45 -5.45 -12.13
CA GLN A 70 -5.42 -5.42 -10.66
C GLN A 70 -6.49 -6.34 -10.04
N ILE A 71 -6.32 -7.65 -10.19
CA ILE A 71 -7.30 -8.69 -9.81
C ILE A 71 -7.59 -8.74 -8.31
N HIS A 72 -6.69 -8.22 -7.47
CA HIS A 72 -6.87 -8.20 -6.01
C HIS A 72 -8.16 -7.49 -5.58
N ASP A 73 -8.61 -6.45 -6.29
CA ASP A 73 -9.85 -5.74 -5.97
C ASP A 73 -11.11 -6.57 -6.25
N PHE A 74 -11.04 -7.44 -7.25
CA PHE A 74 -12.12 -8.37 -7.60
C PHE A 74 -12.21 -9.52 -6.59
N TYR A 75 -11.06 -9.98 -6.07
CA TYR A 75 -11.01 -11.04 -5.06
C TYR A 75 -11.61 -10.61 -3.71
N LEU A 76 -11.51 -9.32 -3.37
CA LEU A 76 -12.05 -8.76 -2.12
C LEU A 76 -13.52 -8.28 -2.23
N GLY A 77 -14.24 -8.62 -3.31
CA GLY A 77 -15.65 -8.26 -3.50
C GLY A 77 -15.90 -6.80 -3.90
N SER A 78 -14.85 -6.02 -4.18
CA SER A 78 -14.94 -4.60 -4.56
C SER A 78 -14.92 -4.39 -6.08
N ILE A 79 -15.83 -5.09 -6.79
CA ILE A 79 -15.95 -5.06 -8.26
C ILE A 79 -15.95 -3.63 -8.84
N GLY A 80 -16.63 -2.70 -8.17
CA GLY A 80 -16.68 -1.30 -8.63
C GLY A 80 -15.32 -0.61 -8.69
N ARG A 81 -14.42 -0.86 -7.74
CA ARG A 81 -13.06 -0.29 -7.75
C ARG A 81 -12.19 -0.89 -8.84
N GLY A 82 -12.31 -2.21 -9.03
CA GLY A 82 -11.62 -2.91 -10.12
C GLY A 82 -12.03 -2.38 -11.50
N LEU A 83 -13.34 -2.18 -11.73
CA LEU A 83 -13.85 -1.63 -12.99
C LEU A 83 -13.36 -0.20 -13.25
N ILE A 84 -13.31 0.66 -12.24
CA ILE A 84 -12.78 2.03 -12.39
C ILE A 84 -11.31 2.00 -12.79
N LYS A 85 -10.49 1.14 -12.18
CA LYS A 85 -9.06 1.01 -12.52
C LYS A 85 -8.87 0.50 -13.95
N ILE A 86 -9.66 -0.50 -14.37
CA ILE A 86 -9.65 -0.97 -15.76
C ILE A 86 -10.08 0.16 -16.71
N GLY A 87 -11.13 0.91 -16.36
CA GLY A 87 -11.59 2.05 -17.14
C GLY A 87 -10.53 3.12 -17.31
N LEU A 88 -9.81 3.49 -16.24
CA LEU A 88 -8.70 4.44 -16.28
C LEU A 88 -7.52 3.93 -17.13
N MET A 89 -7.19 2.63 -17.01
CA MET A 89 -6.15 2.00 -17.83
C MET A 89 -6.52 2.05 -19.31
N VAL A 90 -7.73 1.62 -19.67
CA VAL A 90 -8.23 1.62 -21.05
C VAL A 90 -8.35 3.04 -21.59
N LEU A 91 -8.77 4.01 -20.78
CA LEU A 91 -8.89 5.40 -21.18
C LEU A 91 -7.50 6.04 -21.43
N GLY A 92 -6.56 5.87 -20.51
CA GLY A 92 -5.20 6.40 -20.65
C GLY A 92 -4.46 5.76 -21.82
N TRP A 93 -4.47 4.43 -21.90
CA TRP A 93 -3.83 3.69 -22.99
C TRP A 93 -4.53 3.90 -24.33
N GLY A 94 -5.87 3.88 -24.35
CA GLY A 94 -6.67 4.05 -25.55
C GLY A 94 -6.51 5.43 -26.18
N LEU A 95 -6.55 6.50 -25.38
CA LEU A 95 -6.34 7.86 -25.89
C LEU A 95 -4.89 8.09 -26.35
N PHE A 96 -3.91 7.50 -25.67
CA PHE A 96 -2.53 7.48 -26.15
C PHE A 96 -2.42 6.76 -27.51
N MET A 97 -3.05 5.60 -27.66
CA MET A 97 -3.02 4.84 -28.91
C MET A 97 -3.72 5.56 -30.07
N VAL A 98 -4.86 6.21 -29.81
CA VAL A 98 -5.54 7.04 -30.81
C VAL A 98 -4.64 8.18 -31.26
N GLY A 99 -4.01 8.89 -30.31
CA GLY A 99 -3.06 9.96 -30.63
C GLY A 99 -1.83 9.45 -31.40
N TYR A 100 -1.29 8.30 -30.99
CA TYR A 100 -0.10 7.69 -31.59
C TYR A 100 -0.36 7.22 -33.03
N VAL A 101 -1.46 6.48 -33.24
CA VAL A 101 -1.86 6.01 -34.58
C VAL A 101 -2.18 7.20 -35.47
N SER A 102 -2.89 8.22 -34.97
CA SER A 102 -3.17 9.44 -35.73
C SER A 102 -1.87 10.13 -36.19
N TRP A 103 -0.83 10.15 -35.35
CA TRP A 103 0.45 10.75 -35.71
C TRP A 103 1.21 9.91 -36.73
N ILE A 104 1.32 8.60 -36.53
CA ILE A 104 2.00 7.70 -37.47
C ILE A 104 1.34 7.70 -38.86
N VAL A 105 0.00 7.67 -38.92
CA VAL A 105 -0.74 7.69 -40.21
C VAL A 105 -0.58 9.02 -40.95
N SER A 106 -0.28 10.12 -40.24
CA SER A 106 -0.06 11.42 -40.88
C SER A 106 1.27 11.53 -41.65
N ILE A 107 2.28 10.73 -41.29
CA ILE A 107 3.63 10.77 -41.87
C ILE A 107 3.63 10.71 -43.41
N PRO A 108 3.04 9.68 -44.06
CA PRO A 108 3.04 9.59 -45.52
C PRO A 108 2.23 10.69 -46.22
N THR A 109 1.32 11.37 -45.51
CA THR A 109 0.42 12.39 -46.09
C THR A 109 1.01 13.80 -46.08
N THR A 110 2.03 14.03 -45.25
CA THR A 110 2.58 15.38 -45.04
C THR A 110 3.66 15.81 -46.04
N GLY A 111 4.05 14.93 -46.98
CA GLY A 111 5.02 15.28 -48.03
C GLY A 111 6.45 15.50 -47.54
N TYR A 112 6.75 15.19 -46.27
CA TYR A 112 8.10 15.21 -45.72
C TYR A 112 8.91 14.08 -46.34
N SER A 113 9.96 14.42 -47.09
CA SER A 113 10.76 13.42 -47.81
C SER A 113 11.73 12.66 -46.92
N ASP A 114 12.17 13.21 -45.77
CA ASP A 114 13.14 12.54 -44.89
C ASP A 114 13.05 12.91 -43.40
N GLU A 115 12.05 13.71 -42.98
CA GLU A 115 11.93 14.17 -41.58
C GLU A 115 10.63 13.67 -40.95
N VAL A 116 10.72 13.16 -39.71
CA VAL A 116 9.54 12.74 -38.95
C VAL A 116 8.75 14.01 -38.58
N PRO A 117 7.47 14.13 -38.99
CA PRO A 117 6.69 15.32 -38.70
C PRO A 117 6.52 15.50 -37.18
N PRO A 118 6.48 16.74 -36.69
CA PRO A 118 6.30 16.99 -35.27
C PRO A 118 5.00 16.36 -34.75
N PRO A 119 4.97 15.96 -33.47
CA PRO A 119 3.78 15.35 -32.86
C PRO A 119 2.57 16.28 -32.97
N GLY A 120 1.48 15.75 -33.53
CA GLY A 120 0.22 16.49 -33.69
C GLY A 120 -0.50 16.73 -32.35
N PRO A 121 -1.46 17.68 -32.30
CA PRO A 121 -2.21 18.00 -31.07
C PRO A 121 -2.93 16.80 -30.43
N LEU A 122 -3.44 15.86 -31.24
CA LEU A 122 -4.07 14.63 -30.76
C LEU A 122 -3.09 13.71 -30.04
N PHE A 123 -1.83 13.64 -30.49
CA PHE A 123 -0.79 12.88 -29.81
C PHE A 123 -0.43 13.50 -28.47
N LEU A 124 -0.25 14.83 -28.43
CA LEU A 124 0.09 15.55 -27.20
C LEU A 124 -1.02 15.43 -26.14
N THR A 125 -2.28 15.62 -26.55
CA THR A 125 -3.43 15.43 -25.66
C THR A 125 -3.55 13.99 -25.18
N GLY A 126 -3.35 13.01 -26.06
CA GLY A 126 -3.27 11.59 -25.70
C GLY A 126 -2.19 11.30 -24.66
N ILE A 127 -0.99 11.87 -24.81
CA ILE A 127 0.10 11.76 -23.83
C ILE A 127 -0.31 12.37 -22.48
N ILE A 128 -0.83 13.59 -22.47
CA ILE A 128 -1.18 14.29 -21.22
C ILE A 128 -2.24 13.49 -20.46
N VAL A 129 -3.31 13.06 -21.13
CA VAL A 129 -4.38 12.27 -20.49
C VAL A 129 -3.85 10.92 -20.02
N SER A 130 -3.00 10.27 -20.81
CA SER A 130 -2.35 9.02 -20.44
C SER A 130 -1.51 9.18 -19.16
N ILE A 131 -0.64 10.19 -19.10
CA ILE A 131 0.18 10.49 -17.91
C ILE A 131 -0.71 10.72 -16.69
N LEU A 132 -1.77 11.53 -16.82
CA LEU A 132 -2.70 11.77 -15.71
C LEU A 132 -3.39 10.50 -15.22
N CYS A 133 -3.82 9.61 -16.13
CA CYS A 133 -4.42 8.33 -15.79
C CYS A 133 -3.43 7.40 -15.09
N PHE A 134 -2.21 7.29 -15.62
CA PHE A 134 -1.16 6.45 -15.03
C PHE A 134 -0.70 7.00 -13.67
N LEU A 135 -0.61 8.31 -13.49
CA LEU A 135 -0.33 8.92 -12.18
C LEU A 135 -1.44 8.64 -11.18
N ALA A 136 -2.71 8.76 -11.58
CA ALA A 136 -3.83 8.43 -10.70
C ALA A 136 -3.80 6.94 -10.28
N LEU A 137 -3.52 6.04 -11.22
CA LEU A 137 -3.34 4.61 -10.94
C LEU A 137 -2.15 4.35 -10.02
N LEU A 138 -1.02 5.03 -10.23
CA LEU A 138 0.19 4.89 -9.41
C LEU A 138 -0.04 5.40 -7.98
N VAL A 139 -0.67 6.57 -7.80
CA VAL A 139 -1.05 7.09 -6.49
C VAL A 139 -2.01 6.13 -5.79
N TRP A 140 -3.01 5.62 -6.51
CA TRP A 140 -3.94 4.63 -5.95
C TRP A 140 -3.18 3.36 -5.53
N TRP A 141 -2.27 2.87 -6.36
CA TRP A 141 -1.46 1.70 -6.06
C TRP A 141 -0.62 1.88 -4.80
N ILE A 142 0.01 3.05 -4.61
CA ILE A 142 0.75 3.39 -3.39
C ILE A 142 -0.16 3.43 -2.15
N VAL A 143 -1.33 4.08 -2.24
CA VAL A 143 -2.31 4.11 -1.14
C VAL A 143 -2.73 2.70 -0.74
N ASP A 144 -2.88 1.80 -1.71
CA ASP A 144 -3.22 0.42 -1.46
C ASP A 144 -2.09 -0.35 -0.76
N ALA A 145 -0.83 -0.09 -1.14
CA ALA A 145 0.35 -0.64 -0.45
C ALA A 145 0.33 -0.32 1.05
N PHE A 146 0.09 0.94 1.40
CA PHE A 146 0.00 1.37 2.81
C PHE A 146 -1.16 0.70 3.55
N ARG A 147 -2.30 0.47 2.89
CA ARG A 147 -3.43 -0.26 3.49
C ARG A 147 -3.10 -1.73 3.75
N MET A 148 -2.35 -2.36 2.85
CA MET A 148 -1.91 -3.74 3.01
C MET A 148 -0.92 -3.89 4.17
N THR A 149 0.06 -2.99 4.29
CA THR A 149 1.01 -2.97 5.41
C THR A 149 0.28 -2.93 6.75
N ARG A 150 -0.67 -2.00 6.92
CA ARG A 150 -1.46 -1.87 8.15
C ARG A 150 -2.28 -3.13 8.48
N ARG A 151 -2.80 -3.83 7.45
CA ARG A 151 -3.54 -5.08 7.65
C ARG A 151 -2.63 -6.21 8.13
N ILE A 152 -1.43 -6.32 7.57
CA ILE A 152 -0.44 -7.33 7.97
C ILE A 152 0.04 -7.09 9.39
N GLU A 153 0.33 -5.84 9.77
CA GLU A 153 0.71 -5.47 11.14
C GLU A 153 -0.38 -5.89 12.14
N ALA A 154 -1.64 -5.50 11.88
CA ALA A 154 -2.76 -5.87 12.74
C ALA A 154 -3.00 -7.39 12.83
N GLN A 155 -2.72 -8.15 11.77
CA GLN A 155 -2.82 -9.61 11.78
C GLN A 155 -1.64 -10.28 12.50
N ASN A 156 -0.44 -9.73 12.38
CA ASN A 156 0.74 -10.21 13.07
C ASN A 156 0.60 -10.07 14.59
N ASP A 157 0.09 -8.94 15.07
CA ASP A 157 -0.13 -8.70 16.50
C ASP A 157 -1.14 -9.71 17.08
N LYS A 158 -2.24 -9.95 16.37
CA LYS A 158 -3.23 -10.97 16.77
C LYS A 158 -2.62 -12.38 16.78
N THR A 159 -1.78 -12.69 15.79
CA THR A 159 -1.12 -14.00 15.69
C THR A 159 -0.12 -14.21 16.83
N ARG A 160 0.64 -13.17 17.20
CA ARG A 160 1.54 -13.17 18.37
C ARG A 160 0.76 -13.41 19.65
N GLN A 161 -0.34 -12.69 19.86
CA GLN A 161 -1.22 -12.85 21.03
C GLN A 161 -1.84 -14.25 21.12
N GLN A 162 -2.27 -14.83 19.99
CA GLN A 162 -2.80 -16.19 19.96
C GLN A 162 -1.76 -17.25 20.33
N ILE A 163 -0.57 -17.19 19.72
CA ILE A 163 0.52 -18.15 19.99
C ILE A 163 0.98 -18.03 21.45
N ALA A 164 1.05 -16.80 21.98
CA ALA A 164 1.34 -16.53 23.38
C ALA A 164 0.31 -17.13 24.34
N GLY A 165 -0.99 -16.95 24.05
CA GLY A 165 -2.07 -17.52 24.85
C GLY A 165 -2.10 -19.05 24.82
N GLU A 166 -1.74 -19.66 23.67
CA GLU A 166 -1.65 -21.13 23.52
C GLU A 166 -0.47 -21.73 24.31
N LEU A 167 0.63 -21.00 24.45
CA LEU A 167 1.87 -21.49 25.07
C LEU A 167 2.12 -20.95 26.48
N GLY A 168 1.30 -20.02 26.96
CA GLY A 168 1.49 -19.36 28.26
C GLY A 168 2.74 -18.49 28.35
N ILE A 169 3.21 -17.95 27.23
CA ILE A 169 4.43 -17.11 27.14
C ILE A 169 4.08 -15.68 26.74
N ASP A 170 5.01 -14.73 26.96
CA ASP A 170 4.82 -13.33 26.54
C ASP A 170 4.83 -13.18 25.00
N PRO A 171 3.83 -12.51 24.39
CA PRO A 171 3.74 -12.34 22.92
C PRO A 171 4.89 -11.58 22.25
N TRP A 172 5.71 -10.89 23.03
CA TRP A 172 6.87 -10.16 22.54
C TRP A 172 8.20 -10.85 22.86
N SER A 173 8.16 -12.07 23.40
CA SER A 173 9.36 -12.86 23.70
C SER A 173 9.94 -13.62 22.49
N PHE A 174 9.35 -13.46 21.29
CA PHE A 174 9.76 -14.13 20.04
C PHE A 174 9.47 -13.28 18.78
#